data_AF-A0A401KQF8-F1
#
_entry.id   AF-A0A401KQF8-F1
#
_cell.length_a   1.000
_cell.length_b   1.000
_cell.length_c   1.000
_cell.angle_alpha   90.00
_cell.angle_beta   90.00
_cell.angle_gamma   90.00
#
_symmetry.space_group_name_H-M   'P 1'
#
loop_
_entity.id
_entity.type
_entity.pdbx_description
1 polymer ?
#
loop_
_entity_poly.entity_id
_entity_poly.type
_entity_poly.pdbx_seq_one_letter_code
_entity_poly.pdbx_strand_id
1 'polypeptide(L)'
;MTLHSYDILSETPDHLRGVYDIVHVRNFSFVVRDSEAERVIGNVLQLLKPGGYIQWAEVDALSYRIEKTSPNCKDNDLKELMRLGRATDDRTTPHWVPEIPYFFQQAKLQEVQNEVKEAPPYMAVAKHECNLIVPEMLAHTTQNSTLGEGLSRLLPEVVEETHGGAYWAFTRLTVVGRKPSD
;
A
#
# COMPACT_ATOMS: atom_id res chain seq x y z
N MET A 1 -6.58 -20.68 -18.14
CA MET A 1 -6.56 -19.70 -17.05
C MET A 1 -7.87 -18.94 -17.10
N THR A 2 -8.69 -19.02 -16.06
CA THR A 2 -9.99 -18.34 -16.01
C THR A 2 -9.83 -17.08 -15.15
N LEU A 3 -10.30 -15.94 -15.65
CA LEU A 3 -10.31 -14.69 -14.90
C LEU A 3 -11.71 -14.48 -14.33
N HIS A 4 -11.80 -14.23 -13.02
CA HIS A 4 -13.04 -13.89 -12.33
C HIS A 4 -13.02 -12.41 -11.95
N SER A 5 -14.19 -11.76 -11.98
CA SER A 5 -14.36 -10.39 -11.50
C SER A 5 -15.11 -10.41 -10.18
N TYR A 6 -14.59 -9.71 -9.18
CA TYR A 6 -15.19 -9.59 -7.86
C TYR A 6 -14.99 -8.15 -7.35
N ASP A 7 -16.09 -7.46 -7.03
CA ASP A 7 -16.04 -6.23 -6.26
C ASP A 7 -15.82 -6.57 -4.78
N ILE A 8 -14.60 -6.35 -4.30
CA ILE A 8 -14.21 -6.73 -2.95
C ILE A 8 -14.99 -6.02 -1.82
N LEU A 9 -15.68 -4.92 -2.15
CA LEU A 9 -16.52 -4.17 -1.19
C LEU A 9 -17.91 -4.79 -1.02
N SER A 10 -18.33 -5.65 -1.96
CA SER A 10 -19.60 -6.37 -1.92
C SER A 10 -19.48 -7.70 -1.17
N GLU A 11 -20.62 -8.36 -0.93
CA GLU A 11 -20.64 -9.73 -0.41
C GLU A 11 -19.83 -10.68 -1.30
N THR A 12 -19.10 -11.61 -0.68
CA THR A 12 -18.30 -12.59 -1.40
C THR A 12 -19.21 -13.53 -2.21
N PRO A 13 -19.01 -13.67 -3.53
CA PRO A 13 -19.81 -14.57 -4.36
C PRO A 13 -19.67 -16.03 -3.90
N ASP A 14 -20.78 -16.77 -3.85
CA ASP A 14 -20.79 -18.14 -3.33
C ASP A 14 -19.80 -19.07 -4.03
N HIS A 15 -19.66 -18.93 -5.35
CA HIS A 15 -18.74 -19.72 -6.15
C HIS A 15 -17.25 -19.40 -5.91
N LEU A 16 -16.92 -18.38 -5.11
CA LEU A 16 -15.55 -18.02 -4.73
C LEU A 16 -15.25 -18.31 -3.24
N ARG A 17 -16.26 -18.64 -2.43
CA ARG A 17 -16.10 -18.93 -1.00
C ARG A 17 -15.41 -20.27 -0.80
N GLY A 18 -14.32 -20.29 -0.05
CA GLY A 18 -13.65 -21.54 0.30
C GLY A 18 -13.06 -22.29 -0.89
N VAL A 19 -12.59 -21.58 -1.92
CA VAL A 19 -12.12 -22.20 -3.17
C VAL A 19 -10.60 -22.26 -3.24
N TYR A 20 -9.91 -21.32 -2.60
CA TYR A 20 -8.48 -21.15 -2.80
C TYR A 20 -7.68 -21.70 -1.62
N ASP A 21 -6.66 -22.51 -1.92
CA ASP A 21 -5.68 -22.98 -0.94
C ASP A 21 -4.71 -21.87 -0.53
N ILE A 22 -4.46 -20.93 -1.45
CA ILE A 22 -3.60 -19.76 -1.25
C ILE A 22 -4.30 -18.52 -1.82
N VAL A 23 -4.34 -17.45 -1.03
CA VAL A 23 -4.75 -16.10 -1.48
C VAL A 23 -3.58 -15.16 -1.30
N HIS A 24 -3.21 -14.43 -2.35
CA HIS A 24 -2.10 -13.49 -2.33
C HIS A 24 -2.58 -12.11 -2.73
N VAL A 25 -2.41 -11.13 -1.84
CA VAL A 25 -2.84 -9.74 -2.03
C VAL A 25 -1.63 -8.81 -1.98
N ARG A 26 -1.56 -7.87 -2.92
CA ARG A 26 -0.46 -6.89 -3.00
C ARG A 26 -0.93 -5.52 -3.46
N ASN A 27 -0.37 -4.48 -2.85
CA ASN A 27 -0.56 -3.07 -3.22
C ASN A 27 -2.05 -2.66 -3.29
N PHE A 28 -2.85 -3.15 -2.35
CA PHE A 28 -4.26 -2.78 -2.17
C PHE A 28 -4.44 -1.50 -1.36
N SER A 29 -3.40 -1.04 -0.66
CA SER A 29 -3.44 0.08 0.29
C SER A 29 -4.01 1.38 -0.28
N PHE A 30 -3.72 1.70 -1.54
CA PHE A 30 -4.12 2.96 -2.19
C PHE A 30 -5.57 2.96 -2.73
N VAL A 31 -6.29 1.84 -2.64
CA VAL A 31 -7.68 1.73 -3.14
C VAL A 31 -8.70 1.40 -2.05
N VAL A 32 -8.26 1.24 -0.81
CA VAL A 32 -9.09 0.87 0.36
C VAL A 32 -8.96 1.95 1.42
N ARG A 33 -10.10 2.49 1.87
CA ARG A 33 -10.13 3.43 3.00
C ARG A 33 -9.93 2.72 4.33
N ASP A 34 -9.50 3.44 5.35
CA ASP A 34 -9.33 2.89 6.70
C ASP A 34 -10.64 2.29 7.23
N SER A 35 -11.76 2.96 6.97
CA SER A 35 -13.11 2.48 7.37
C SER A 35 -13.60 1.24 6.61
N GLU A 36 -12.99 0.91 5.48
CA GLU A 36 -13.35 -0.23 4.62
C GLU A 36 -12.46 -1.45 4.87
N ALA A 37 -11.29 -1.26 5.50
CA ALA A 37 -10.24 -2.26 5.63
C ALA A 37 -10.70 -3.56 6.29
N GLU A 38 -11.40 -3.49 7.42
CA GLU A 38 -11.88 -4.68 8.14
C GLU A 38 -12.81 -5.53 7.25
N ARG A 39 -13.74 -4.89 6.54
CA ARG A 39 -14.66 -5.57 5.61
C ARG A 39 -13.90 -6.21 4.46
N VAL A 40 -12.99 -5.47 3.83
CA VAL A 40 -12.20 -5.94 2.69
C VAL A 40 -11.37 -7.16 3.10
N ILE A 41 -10.67 -7.08 4.23
CA ILE A 41 -9.88 -8.21 4.76
C ILE A 41 -10.78 -9.40 5.05
N GLY A 42 -11.92 -9.19 5.72
CA GLY A 42 -12.89 -10.25 5.98
C GLY A 42 -13.41 -10.92 4.72
N ASN A 43 -13.67 -10.15 3.66
CA ASN A 43 -14.09 -10.66 2.35
C ASN A 43 -13.00 -11.47 1.64
N VAL A 44 -11.74 -11.00 1.66
CA VAL A 44 -10.60 -11.76 1.12
C VAL A 44 -10.45 -13.10 1.84
N LEU A 45 -10.60 -13.12 3.17
CA LEU A 45 -10.44 -14.35 3.98
C LEU A 45 -11.54 -15.39 3.72
N GLN A 46 -12.70 -14.97 3.20
CA GLN A 46 -13.78 -15.88 2.80
C GLN A 46 -13.41 -16.70 1.54
N LEU A 47 -12.47 -16.21 0.73
CA LEU A 47 -11.98 -16.91 -0.45
C LEU A 47 -11.18 -18.18 -0.09
N LEU A 48 -10.56 -18.19 1.09
CA LEU A 48 -9.73 -19.31 1.54
C LEU A 48 -10.56 -20.53 1.94
N LYS A 49 -10.11 -21.71 1.48
CA LYS A 49 -10.47 -23.01 2.07
C LYS A 49 -10.08 -23.07 3.56
N PRO A 50 -10.74 -23.92 4.38
CA PRO A 50 -10.21 -24.31 5.67
C PRO A 50 -8.77 -24.81 5.54
N GLY A 51 -7.88 -24.35 6.42
CA GLY A 51 -6.45 -24.67 6.38
C GLY A 51 -5.63 -23.92 5.33
N GLY A 52 -6.25 -23.09 4.47
CA GLY A 52 -5.58 -22.31 3.43
C GLY A 52 -4.77 -21.13 3.97
N TYR A 53 -3.83 -20.63 3.16
CA TYR A 53 -2.90 -19.56 3.55
C TYR A 53 -3.19 -18.25 2.82
N ILE A 54 -3.06 -17.13 3.54
CA ILE A 54 -3.02 -15.79 2.95
C ILE A 54 -1.63 -15.19 3.11
N GLN A 55 -1.16 -14.53 2.05
CA GLN A 55 -0.06 -13.58 2.12
C GLN A 55 -0.56 -12.21 1.65
N TRP A 56 -0.40 -11.19 2.49
CA TRP A 56 -0.76 -9.82 2.19
C TRP A 56 0.47 -8.92 2.28
N ALA A 57 0.85 -8.24 1.19
CA ALA A 57 2.02 -7.38 1.18
C ALA A 57 1.73 -5.96 0.68
N GLU A 58 2.06 -4.97 1.51
CA GLU A 58 1.74 -3.56 1.27
C GLU A 58 2.98 -2.66 1.41
N VAL A 59 2.85 -1.46 0.84
CA VAL A 59 3.70 -0.32 1.20
C VAL A 59 3.17 0.27 2.50
N ASP A 60 4.03 0.45 3.50
CA ASP A 60 3.69 1.16 4.73
C ASP A 60 3.89 2.67 4.50
N ALA A 61 2.80 3.36 4.15
CA ALA A 61 2.83 4.80 3.89
C ALA A 61 3.16 5.63 5.14
N LEU A 62 2.89 5.11 6.35
CA LEU A 62 3.19 5.82 7.58
C LEU A 62 4.71 5.89 7.83
N SER A 63 5.46 4.89 7.34
CA SER A 63 6.92 4.85 7.42
C SER A 63 7.65 5.81 6.45
N TYR A 64 6.92 6.53 5.58
CA TYR A 64 7.51 7.43 4.58
C TYR A 64 8.40 8.49 5.22
N ARG A 65 9.64 8.56 4.75
CA ARG A 65 10.65 9.54 5.12
C ARG A 65 11.48 9.90 3.90
N ILE A 66 12.27 10.96 4.00
CA ILE A 66 13.22 11.33 2.96
C ILE A 66 14.62 10.89 3.38
N GLU A 67 15.29 10.16 2.51
CA GLU A 67 16.70 9.81 2.64
C GLU A 67 17.52 10.51 1.57
N LYS A 68 18.80 10.73 1.88
CA LYS A 68 19.72 11.48 1.01
C LYS A 68 21.08 10.80 0.98
N THR A 69 21.69 10.76 -0.19
CA THR A 69 23.07 10.27 -0.34
C THR A 69 24.10 11.21 0.27
N SER A 70 23.74 12.48 0.44
CA SER A 70 24.53 13.50 1.13
C SER A 70 23.63 14.51 1.86
N PRO A 71 24.04 15.08 3.01
CA PRO A 71 23.28 16.11 3.71
C PRO A 71 22.94 17.34 2.84
N ASN A 72 23.77 17.63 1.83
CA ASN A 72 23.63 18.78 0.93
C ASN A 72 22.61 18.58 -0.21
N CYS A 73 22.11 17.35 -0.41
CA CYS A 73 21.06 17.12 -1.40
C CYS A 73 19.82 17.94 -1.05
N LYS A 74 19.24 18.58 -2.07
CA LYS A 74 17.95 19.28 -1.97
C LYS A 74 16.83 18.27 -1.74
N ASP A 75 15.85 18.65 -0.93
CA ASP A 75 14.71 17.81 -0.56
C ASP A 75 13.43 18.62 -0.28
N ASN A 76 13.38 19.88 -0.73
CA ASN A 76 12.28 20.79 -0.45
C ASN A 76 11.01 20.37 -1.20
N ASP A 77 11.15 19.99 -2.48
CA ASP A 77 10.02 19.60 -3.31
C ASP A 77 9.51 18.21 -2.92
N LEU A 78 10.39 17.28 -2.54
CA LEU A 78 10.04 16.00 -1.93
C LEU A 78 9.26 16.17 -0.62
N LYS A 79 9.65 17.14 0.22
CA LYS A 79 8.93 17.47 1.47
C LYS A 79 7.55 18.02 1.17
N GLU A 80 7.44 18.94 0.22
CA GLU A 80 6.17 19.55 -0.13
C GLU A 80 5.22 18.53 -0.79
N LEU A 81 5.75 17.69 -1.68
CA LEU A 81 4.97 16.62 -2.31
C LEU A 81 4.45 15.62 -1.26
N MET A 82 5.29 15.23 -0.29
CA MET A 82 4.87 14.37 0.83
C MET A 82 3.78 15.04 1.69
N ARG A 83 3.90 16.35 1.95
CA ARG A 83 2.92 17.12 2.73
C ARG A 83 1.56 17.18 2.02
N LEU A 84 1.55 17.48 0.71
CA LEU A 84 0.33 17.52 -0.09
C LEU A 84 -0.33 16.14 -0.18
N GLY A 85 0.46 15.09 -0.42
CA GLY A 85 -0.03 13.72 -0.47
C GLY A 85 -0.75 13.33 0.83
N ARG A 86 -0.12 13.53 1.99
CA ARG A 86 -0.66 13.15 3.31
C ARG A 86 -1.92 13.92 3.72
N ALA A 87 -2.12 15.14 3.21
CA ALA A 87 -3.24 15.99 3.61
C ALA A 87 -4.56 15.72 2.85
N THR A 88 -4.58 14.74 1.94
CA THR A 88 -5.65 14.60 0.94
C THR A 88 -6.76 13.63 1.35
N ASP A 89 -6.41 12.36 1.56
CA ASP A 89 -7.36 11.25 1.70
C ASP A 89 -6.64 10.11 2.46
N ASP A 90 -7.37 9.30 3.24
CA ASP A 90 -6.76 8.22 4.00
C ASP A 90 -6.13 7.14 3.11
N ARG A 91 -6.54 7.01 1.85
CA ARG A 91 -5.90 6.12 0.87
C ARG A 91 -4.50 6.56 0.46
N THR A 92 -4.11 7.82 0.65
CA THR A 92 -2.73 8.26 0.40
C THR A 92 -1.82 8.03 1.60
N THR A 93 -2.41 7.85 2.79
CA THR A 93 -1.71 7.52 4.03
C THR A 93 -2.51 6.47 4.82
N PRO A 94 -2.64 5.23 4.30
CA PRO A 94 -3.52 4.22 4.88
C PRO A 94 -3.00 3.76 6.24
N HIS A 95 -3.74 4.10 7.30
CA HIS A 95 -3.39 3.74 8.68
C HIS A 95 -3.69 2.28 8.98
N TRP A 96 -4.56 1.65 8.20
CA TRP A 96 -4.92 0.24 8.38
C TRP A 96 -3.78 -0.73 8.02
N VAL A 97 -2.79 -0.31 7.22
CA VAL A 97 -1.73 -1.21 6.72
C VAL A 97 -0.91 -1.83 7.86
N PRO A 98 -0.35 -1.05 8.82
CA PRO A 98 0.33 -1.64 9.98
C PRO A 98 -0.55 -2.55 10.84
N GLU A 99 -1.88 -2.41 10.76
CA GLU A 99 -2.86 -3.15 11.55
C GLU A 99 -3.26 -4.50 10.93
N ILE A 100 -2.76 -4.86 9.73
CA ILE A 100 -3.06 -6.16 9.09
C ILE A 100 -2.81 -7.37 10.01
N PRO A 101 -1.69 -7.46 10.77
CA PRO A 101 -1.49 -8.56 11.72
C PRO A 101 -2.59 -8.62 12.78
N TYR A 102 -3.05 -7.47 13.28
CA TYR A 102 -4.15 -7.39 14.24
C TYR A 102 -5.47 -7.87 13.61
N PHE A 103 -5.81 -7.43 12.39
CA PHE A 103 -6.98 -7.93 11.68
C PHE A 103 -6.96 -9.44 11.48
N PHE A 104 -5.80 -10.02 11.14
CA PHE A 104 -5.66 -11.48 10.99
C PHE A 104 -5.88 -12.21 12.32
N GLN A 105 -5.37 -11.67 13.43
CA GLN A 105 -5.59 -12.22 14.77
C GLN A 105 -7.06 -12.13 15.19
N GLN A 106 -7.74 -11.00 14.94
CA GLN A 106 -9.17 -10.85 15.22
C GLN A 106 -10.02 -11.83 14.41
N ALA A 107 -9.62 -12.08 13.15
CA ALA A 107 -10.23 -13.09 12.29
C ALA A 107 -9.81 -14.54 12.64
N LYS A 108 -9.08 -14.74 13.75
CA LYS A 108 -8.65 -16.03 14.29
C LYS A 108 -7.78 -16.85 13.33
N LEU A 109 -7.00 -16.19 12.47
CA LEU A 109 -5.98 -16.89 11.71
C LEU A 109 -4.91 -17.46 12.65
N GLN A 110 -4.41 -18.62 12.28
CA GLN A 110 -3.30 -19.31 12.92
C GLN A 110 -1.99 -18.94 12.24
N GLU A 111 -0.87 -19.22 12.90
CA GLU A 111 0.48 -19.04 12.32
C GLU A 111 0.73 -17.61 11.77
N VAL A 112 0.10 -16.58 12.38
CA VAL A 112 0.25 -15.20 11.92
C VAL A 112 1.68 -14.74 12.11
N GLN A 113 2.34 -14.39 11.02
CA GLN A 113 3.71 -13.90 10.99
C GLN A 113 3.76 -12.64 10.14
N ASN A 114 4.54 -11.65 10.56
CA ASN A 114 4.76 -10.45 9.77
C ASN A 114 6.25 -10.14 9.64
N GLU A 115 6.58 -9.55 8.51
CA GLU A 115 7.92 -9.09 8.19
C GLU A 115 7.83 -7.65 7.68
N VAL A 116 8.66 -6.78 8.25
CA VAL A 116 8.82 -5.39 7.80
C VAL A 116 10.20 -5.28 7.18
N LYS A 117 10.25 -4.92 5.89
CA LYS A 117 11.48 -4.82 5.12
C LYS A 117 11.69 -3.42 4.58
N GLU A 118 12.89 -2.90 4.79
CA GLU A 118 13.41 -1.75 4.06
C GLU A 118 13.81 -2.16 2.63
N ALA A 119 13.76 -1.21 1.71
CA ALA A 119 14.36 -1.42 0.39
C ALA A 119 15.89 -1.52 0.55
N PRO A 120 16.56 -2.53 -0.02
CA PRO A 120 18.01 -2.51 -0.05
C PRO A 120 18.51 -1.30 -0.87
N PRO A 121 19.70 -0.75 -0.58
CA PRO A 121 20.14 0.52 -1.17
C PRO A 121 20.06 0.56 -2.71
N TYR A 122 20.40 -0.53 -3.38
CA TYR A 122 20.36 -0.63 -4.84
C TYR A 122 18.93 -0.63 -5.44
N MET A 123 17.89 -0.81 -4.63
CA MET A 123 16.48 -0.70 -5.04
C MET A 123 15.80 0.59 -4.56
N ALA A 124 16.45 1.38 -3.70
CA ALA A 124 15.78 2.49 -3.00
C ALA A 124 15.17 3.50 -3.97
N VAL A 125 15.95 3.95 -4.96
CA VAL A 125 15.49 4.89 -6.01
C VAL A 125 14.38 4.26 -6.86
N ALA A 126 14.55 3.02 -7.32
CA ALA A 126 13.53 2.34 -8.12
C ALA A 126 12.20 2.19 -7.35
N LYS A 127 12.25 1.97 -6.02
CA LYS A 127 11.05 1.90 -5.17
C LYS A 127 10.41 3.27 -4.98
N HIS A 128 11.22 4.31 -4.80
CA HIS A 128 10.76 5.69 -4.77
C HIS A 128 10.02 6.07 -6.07
N GLU A 129 10.65 5.88 -7.23
CA GLU A 129 10.07 6.19 -8.54
C GLU A 129 8.78 5.41 -8.80
N CYS A 130 8.74 4.12 -8.45
CA CYS A 130 7.51 3.33 -8.52
C CYS A 130 6.33 3.92 -7.73
N ASN A 131 6.60 4.69 -6.67
CA ASN A 131 5.55 5.31 -5.87
C ASN A 131 5.19 6.73 -6.34
N LEU A 132 6.01 7.38 -7.17
CA LEU A 132 5.67 8.66 -7.81
C LEU A 132 4.47 8.55 -8.77
N ILE A 133 4.12 7.33 -9.21
CA ILE A 133 2.89 7.10 -9.99
C ILE A 133 1.62 7.49 -9.23
N VAL A 134 1.64 7.43 -7.89
CA VAL A 134 0.48 7.79 -7.07
C VAL A 134 0.19 9.29 -7.13
N PRO A 135 1.12 10.20 -6.79
CA PRO A 135 0.90 11.62 -6.96
C PRO A 135 0.70 12.03 -8.43
N GLU A 136 1.36 11.38 -9.41
CA GLU A 136 1.09 11.60 -10.84
C GLU A 136 -0.37 11.27 -11.19
N MET A 137 -0.87 10.09 -10.78
CA MET A 137 -2.25 9.71 -11.01
C MET A 137 -3.23 10.67 -10.32
N LEU A 138 -2.94 11.08 -9.08
CA LEU A 138 -3.76 12.05 -8.35
C LEU A 138 -3.77 13.42 -9.03
N ALA A 139 -2.66 13.85 -9.63
CA ALA A 139 -2.57 15.11 -10.35
C ALA A 139 -3.61 15.22 -11.47
N HIS A 140 -3.96 14.09 -12.11
CA HIS A 140 -4.92 14.02 -13.22
C HIS A 140 -6.32 13.56 -12.83
N THR A 141 -6.49 12.91 -11.68
CA THR A 141 -7.77 12.28 -11.28
C THR A 141 -8.49 12.98 -10.14
N THR A 142 -7.78 13.80 -9.35
CA THR A 142 -8.38 14.52 -8.24
C THR A 142 -9.42 15.54 -8.72
N GLN A 143 -10.50 15.71 -7.96
CA GLN A 143 -11.49 16.76 -8.20
C GLN A 143 -11.07 18.11 -7.59
N ASN A 144 -9.97 18.15 -6.83
CA ASN A 144 -9.41 19.36 -6.26
C ASN A 144 -8.36 19.95 -7.20
N SER A 145 -8.74 20.94 -8.02
CA SER A 145 -7.86 21.53 -9.04
C SER A 145 -6.57 22.10 -8.45
N THR A 146 -6.64 22.78 -7.30
CA THR A 146 -5.46 23.34 -6.63
C THR A 146 -4.46 22.26 -6.22
N LEU A 147 -4.97 21.13 -5.71
CA LEU A 147 -4.12 19.97 -5.40
C LEU A 147 -3.52 19.40 -6.69
N GLY A 148 -4.33 19.18 -7.72
CA GLY A 148 -3.87 18.61 -8.99
C GLY A 148 -2.77 19.43 -9.67
N GLU A 149 -2.95 20.76 -9.72
CA GLU A 149 -1.95 21.70 -10.22
C GLU A 149 -0.69 21.71 -9.35
N GLY A 150 -0.85 21.67 -8.02
CA GLY A 150 0.25 21.59 -7.07
C GLY A 150 1.11 20.33 -7.28
N LEU A 151 0.48 19.16 -7.42
CA LEU A 151 1.15 17.89 -7.70
C LEU A 151 1.86 17.93 -9.06
N SER A 152 1.16 18.37 -10.11
CA SER A 152 1.72 18.47 -11.48
C SER A 152 2.96 19.36 -11.54
N ARG A 153 2.95 20.47 -10.79
CA ARG A 153 4.08 21.40 -10.72
C ARG A 153 5.28 20.81 -9.98
N LEU A 154 5.05 20.01 -8.93
CA LEU A 154 6.11 19.46 -8.07
C LEU A 154 6.81 18.25 -8.69
N LEU A 155 6.12 17.45 -9.50
CA LEU A 155 6.66 16.18 -9.99
C LEU A 155 7.97 16.32 -10.77
N PRO A 156 8.13 17.27 -11.71
CA PRO A 156 9.41 17.50 -12.38
C PRO A 156 10.54 17.91 -11.42
N GLU A 157 10.25 18.75 -10.43
CA GLU A 157 11.24 19.21 -9.44
C GLU A 157 11.68 18.06 -8.51
N VAL A 158 10.75 17.20 -8.13
CA VAL A 158 11.05 15.98 -7.35
C VAL A 158 11.95 15.02 -8.13
N VAL A 159 11.77 14.91 -9.45
CA VAL A 159 12.68 14.13 -10.30
C VAL A 159 14.09 14.72 -10.28
N GLU A 160 14.23 16.05 -10.33
CA GLU A 160 15.53 16.72 -10.21
C GLU A 160 16.17 16.52 -8.83
N GLU A 161 15.40 16.58 -7.74
CA GLU A 161 15.90 16.24 -6.39
C GLU A 161 16.33 14.77 -6.29
N THR A 162 15.62 13.87 -6.99
CA THR A 162 15.95 12.44 -7.09
C THR A 162 17.25 12.20 -7.82
N HIS A 163 17.45 12.84 -8.97
CA HIS A 163 18.73 12.85 -9.67
C HIS A 163 19.86 13.45 -8.80
N GLY A 164 19.53 14.43 -7.96
CA GLY A 164 20.41 15.02 -6.95
C GLY A 164 20.72 14.12 -5.75
N GLY A 165 20.06 12.97 -5.61
CA GLY A 165 20.32 11.95 -4.58
C GLY A 165 19.43 11.99 -3.34
N ALA A 166 18.28 12.68 -3.38
CA ALA A 166 17.25 12.63 -2.34
C ALA A 166 16.06 11.78 -2.83
N TYR A 167 15.47 10.94 -1.98
CA TYR A 167 14.36 10.08 -2.38
C TYR A 167 13.45 9.75 -1.19
N TRP A 168 12.22 9.29 -1.47
CA TRP A 168 11.37 8.70 -0.43
C TRP A 168 11.81 7.29 -0.09
N ALA A 169 12.13 7.06 1.17
CA ALA A 169 12.31 5.75 1.76
C ALA A 169 11.07 5.35 2.56
N PHE A 170 10.75 4.06 2.56
CA PHE A 170 9.62 3.49 3.27
C PHE A 170 9.79 1.98 3.39
N THR A 171 9.17 1.40 4.40
CA THR A 171 9.12 -0.04 4.61
C THR A 171 8.00 -0.68 3.80
N ARG A 172 8.13 -2.00 3.58
CA ARG A 172 7.06 -2.86 3.12
C ARG A 172 6.73 -3.86 4.20
N LEU A 173 5.44 -3.96 4.50
CA LEU A 173 4.90 -4.97 5.39
C LEU A 173 4.46 -6.18 4.57
N THR A 174 4.84 -7.38 4.98
CA THR A 174 4.26 -8.63 4.50
C THR A 174 3.72 -9.40 5.69
N VAL A 175 2.46 -9.82 5.63
CA VAL A 175 1.81 -10.62 6.66
C VAL A 175 1.34 -11.93 6.05
N VAL A 176 1.65 -13.03 6.73
CA VAL A 176 1.15 -14.36 6.40
C VAL A 176 0.24 -14.82 7.53
N GLY A 177 -0.83 -15.53 7.19
CA GLY A 177 -1.67 -16.23 8.16
C GLY A 177 -2.32 -17.45 7.52
N ARG A 178 -2.73 -18.40 8.37
CA ARG A 178 -3.43 -19.60 7.96
C ARG A 178 -4.86 -19.60 8.50
N LYS A 179 -5.85 -19.86 7.66
CA LYS A 179 -7.23 -20.08 8.10
C LYS A 179 -7.31 -21.38 8.90
N PRO A 180 -8.07 -21.44 10.02
CA PRO A 180 -8.30 -22.69 10.74
C PRO A 180 -8.79 -23.81 9.81
N SER A 181 -8.42 -25.06 10.15
CA SER A 181 -8.82 -26.24 9.36
C SER A 181 -10.21 -26.78 9.72
N ASP A 182 -10.78 -26.28 10.83
CA ASP A 182 -12.05 -26.69 11.42
C ASP A 182 -13.18 -25.67 11.15
#